data_AF-A0A9P5DQP3-F1
#
_entry.id   AF-A0A9P5DQP3-F1
#
_cell.length_a   1.000
_cell.length_b   1.000
_cell.length_c   1.000
_cell.angle_alpha   90.00
_cell.angle_beta   90.00
_cell.angle_gamma   90.00
#
_symmetry.space_group_name_H-M   'P 1'
#
loop_
_entity.id
_entity.type
_entity.pdbx_description
1 polymer ?
#
loop_
_entity_poly.entity_id
_entity_poly.type
_entity_poly.pdbx_seq_one_letter_code
_entity_poly.pdbx_strand_id
1 'polypeptide(L)'
;MFLTGLPHTDIFPLDALDLSVSRPAKFSVLENGVLDSETAEESSVHSRIPRRPSDENAAHQINLSSALQYGSAQGYPPLYTLLKKLVREVHHPNIPYPGGADIILDSGSSDGLNKVFELLFNPWDQDLDDVRNREGLLVEDFVYGPPLNQVRPKNLNIVSISMDHEGLLAHGQGSLFEVLKNWDPAKGKRPHVLYTIPTGQNPTSGVLSFTRRKEIYDICSRFDVVIVEDDPYWNLYYPSAPVMSRRYRGTSPSSNFPEDPSHNYCTESLKGRPTGYKFLDELIPSFLSFDTDGRVIRLDSFSKSIAPGCRLGWITAQPAVCEQVFKITDDTTQQPSGFA
;
A
#
# COMPACT_ATOMS: atom_id res chain seq x y z
N MET A 1 -42.66 4.59 6.20
CA MET A 1 -41.95 3.34 5.91
C MET A 1 -40.63 3.40 6.67
N PHE A 2 -40.52 2.74 7.82
CA PHE A 2 -39.29 2.71 8.64
C PHE A 2 -38.36 1.62 8.10
N LEU A 3 -37.73 1.87 6.95
CA LEU A 3 -37.06 0.82 6.18
C LEU A 3 -35.60 0.57 6.59
N THR A 4 -34.97 1.46 7.34
CA THR A 4 -33.55 1.32 7.71
C THR A 4 -33.35 1.56 9.21
N GLY A 5 -32.46 0.77 9.83
CA GLY A 5 -32.06 0.91 11.23
C GLY A 5 -31.11 2.09 11.50
N LEU A 6 -31.15 3.12 10.65
CA LEU A 6 -30.25 4.27 10.73
C LEU A 6 -30.79 5.28 11.75
N PRO A 7 -29.99 5.67 12.77
CA PRO A 7 -30.40 6.73 13.70
C PRO A 7 -30.55 8.07 12.97
N HIS A 8 -31.53 8.87 13.40
CA HIS A 8 -31.70 10.23 12.89
C HIS A 8 -30.50 11.08 13.29
N THR A 9 -29.90 11.81 12.35
CA THR A 9 -28.62 12.51 12.54
C THR A 9 -28.65 13.60 13.64
N ASP A 10 -29.84 14.13 13.95
CA ASP A 10 -30.03 15.11 15.04
C ASP A 10 -29.75 14.55 16.45
N ILE A 11 -29.71 13.23 16.63
CA ILE A 11 -29.37 12.62 17.93
C ILE A 11 -27.86 12.52 18.15
N PHE A 12 -27.05 12.78 17.12
CA PHE A 12 -25.59 12.78 17.26
C PHE A 12 -25.15 14.02 18.05
N PRO A 13 -24.45 13.88 19.19
CA PRO A 13 -24.18 14.97 20.13
C PRO A 13 -23.02 15.89 19.68
N LEU A 14 -22.88 16.12 18.37
CA LEU A 14 -21.82 16.94 17.77
C LEU A 14 -22.40 17.91 16.74
N ASP A 15 -22.20 19.22 16.95
CA ASP A 15 -22.69 20.29 16.07
C ASP A 15 -21.67 20.71 15.00
N ALA A 16 -20.39 20.61 15.31
CA ALA A 16 -19.28 20.88 14.40
C ALA A 16 -17.98 20.25 14.91
N LEU A 17 -17.00 20.09 14.03
CA LEU A 17 -15.62 19.76 14.37
C LEU A 17 -14.70 20.86 13.86
N ASP A 18 -13.98 21.51 14.77
CA ASP A 18 -13.00 22.56 14.46
C ASP A 18 -11.59 21.96 14.52
N LEU A 19 -10.81 22.14 13.44
CA LEU A 19 -9.48 21.57 13.25
C LEU A 19 -8.50 22.67 12.85
N SER A 20 -7.31 22.68 13.44
CA SER A 20 -6.19 23.52 13.01
C SER A 20 -5.08 22.65 12.44
N VAL A 21 -4.83 22.78 11.14
CA VAL A 21 -3.85 21.95 10.41
C VAL A 21 -2.64 22.79 10.02
N SER A 22 -1.44 22.27 10.25
CA SER A 22 -0.20 22.97 9.86
C SER A 22 -0.06 23.02 8.34
N ARG A 23 0.28 24.20 7.80
CA ARG A 23 0.60 24.40 6.38
C ARG A 23 1.94 23.73 6.05
N PRO A 24 2.15 23.26 4.80
CA PRO A 24 3.44 22.71 4.37
C PRO A 24 4.63 23.64 4.65
N ALA A 25 4.44 24.96 4.53
CA ALA A 25 5.46 25.98 4.80
C ALA A 25 5.97 25.97 6.25
N LYS A 26 5.25 25.35 7.19
CA LYS A 26 5.68 25.18 8.59
C LYS A 26 6.79 24.14 8.73
N PHE A 27 6.97 23.25 7.77
CA PHE A 27 7.95 22.18 7.83
C PHE A 27 9.26 22.56 7.11
N SER A 28 9.63 23.85 7.12
CA SER A 28 10.88 24.31 6.52
C SER A 28 12.09 23.68 7.22
N VAL A 29 12.99 23.14 6.41
CA VAL A 29 14.24 22.53 6.88
C VAL A 29 15.29 23.63 6.94
N LEU A 30 15.88 23.85 8.11
CA LEU A 30 17.05 24.73 8.26
C LEU A 30 18.23 24.17 7.47
N GLU A 31 19.21 25.01 7.13
CA GLU A 31 20.40 24.58 6.37
C GLU A 31 21.16 23.39 7.01
N ASN A 32 20.98 23.14 8.31
CA ASN A 32 21.58 22.02 9.05
C ASN A 32 20.73 20.72 9.04
N GLY A 33 19.62 20.68 8.31
CA GLY A 33 18.74 19.51 8.23
C GLY A 33 17.76 19.36 9.40
N VAL A 34 17.72 20.32 10.34
CA VAL A 34 16.76 20.33 11.46
C VAL A 34 15.47 21.02 11.01
N LEU A 35 14.35 20.45 11.40
CA LEU A 35 13.03 21.00 11.10
C LEU A 35 12.77 22.23 12.00
N ASP A 36 12.59 23.41 11.41
CA ASP A 36 12.25 24.63 12.17
C ASP A 36 10.74 24.66 12.40
N SER A 37 10.32 24.21 13.58
CA SER A 37 8.90 24.17 13.96
C SER A 37 8.45 25.35 14.83
N GLU A 38 9.37 26.20 15.29
CA GLU A 38 9.12 27.18 16.36
C GLU A 38 8.82 28.60 15.85
N THR A 39 9.17 28.96 14.61
CA THR A 39 9.19 30.38 14.17
C THR A 39 7.99 30.86 13.36
N ALA A 40 6.98 30.03 13.09
CA ALA A 40 5.91 30.39 12.15
C ALA A 40 4.57 30.69 12.86
N GLU A 41 4.37 31.94 13.31
CA GLU A 41 3.16 32.41 14.00
C GLU A 41 1.88 32.40 13.11
N GLU A 42 1.98 32.32 11.78
CA GLU A 42 0.83 32.24 10.83
C GLU A 42 0.80 30.92 10.01
N SER A 43 1.12 29.81 10.66
CA SER A 43 1.43 28.55 9.97
C SER A 43 0.30 27.52 9.91
N SER A 44 -0.92 27.83 10.38
CA SER A 44 -2.02 26.87 10.39
C SER A 44 -3.23 27.34 9.59
N VAL A 45 -3.97 26.38 9.02
CA VAL A 45 -5.28 26.59 8.41
C VAL A 45 -6.32 26.06 9.38
N HIS A 46 -7.23 26.93 9.80
CA HIS A 46 -8.41 26.53 10.55
C HIS A 46 -9.49 26.03 9.60
N SER A 47 -10.01 24.83 9.85
CA SER A 47 -11.09 24.21 9.09
C SER A 47 -12.22 23.83 10.04
N ARG A 48 -13.45 24.21 9.69
CA ARG A 48 -14.67 23.84 10.42
C ARG A 48 -15.47 22.86 9.58
N ILE A 49 -15.70 21.67 10.11
CA ILE A 49 -16.59 20.67 9.53
C ILE A 49 -17.97 20.83 10.18
N PRO A 50 -19.00 21.27 9.43
CA PRO A 50 -20.33 21.50 9.98
C PRO A 50 -21.09 20.18 10.20
N ARG A 51 -22.14 20.20 11.03
CA ARG A 51 -23.08 19.07 11.15
C ARG A 51 -23.73 18.71 9.82
N ARG A 52 -24.24 19.70 9.09
CA ARG A 52 -24.98 19.51 7.84
C ARG A 52 -24.24 20.17 6.67
N PRO A 53 -24.39 19.68 5.43
CA PRO A 53 -23.83 20.33 4.25
C PRO A 53 -24.40 21.75 4.06
N SER A 54 -23.65 22.62 3.39
CA SER A 54 -24.07 24.01 3.12
C SER A 54 -25.06 24.12 1.96
N ASP A 55 -24.97 23.20 0.98
CA ASP A 55 -25.69 23.24 -0.29
C ASP A 55 -26.12 21.82 -0.74
N GLU A 56 -26.90 21.74 -1.82
CA GLU A 56 -27.45 20.48 -2.36
C GLU A 56 -26.39 19.47 -2.88
N ASN A 57 -25.14 19.90 -3.10
CA ASN A 57 -24.01 19.02 -3.51
C ASN A 57 -23.38 18.27 -2.31
N ALA A 58 -24.22 17.70 -1.45
CA ALA A 58 -23.83 17.05 -0.21
C ALA A 58 -22.85 15.86 -0.39
N ALA A 59 -22.88 15.18 -1.54
CA ALA A 59 -22.10 13.96 -1.78
C ALA A 59 -20.58 14.16 -1.83
N HIS A 60 -20.12 15.39 -2.09
CA HIS A 60 -18.69 15.73 -2.17
C HIS A 60 -18.22 16.61 -1.00
N GLN A 61 -19.12 17.03 -0.12
CA GLN A 61 -18.78 17.87 1.04
C GLN A 61 -18.60 17.02 2.29
N ILE A 62 -17.49 17.24 2.99
CA ILE A 62 -17.24 16.63 4.30
C ILE A 62 -18.18 17.29 5.33
N ASN A 63 -19.00 16.49 6.02
CA ASN A 63 -19.93 16.96 7.06
C ASN A 63 -20.21 15.86 8.09
N LEU A 64 -20.54 16.24 9.33
CA LEU A 64 -20.73 15.25 10.41
C LEU A 64 -21.96 14.37 10.22
N SER A 65 -23.02 14.86 9.57
CA SER A 65 -24.26 14.08 9.38
C SER A 65 -24.04 12.84 8.52
N SER A 66 -23.11 12.90 7.56
CA SER A 66 -22.71 11.77 6.73
C SER A 66 -21.54 11.00 7.31
N ALA A 67 -20.56 11.68 7.91
CA ALA A 67 -19.38 11.06 8.49
C ALA A 67 -19.70 10.21 9.75
N LEU A 68 -20.64 10.66 10.59
CA LEU A 68 -21.05 9.94 11.80
C LEU A 68 -22.14 8.89 11.55
N GLN A 69 -22.70 8.85 10.34
CA GLN A 69 -23.68 7.85 9.96
C GLN A 69 -22.98 6.58 9.46
N TYR A 70 -23.70 5.46 9.48
CA TYR A 70 -23.28 4.27 8.75
C TYR A 70 -22.96 4.60 7.28
N GLY A 71 -21.89 4.02 6.78
CA GLY A 71 -21.45 4.13 5.40
C GLY A 71 -21.21 2.76 4.79
N SER A 72 -20.81 2.75 3.52
CA SER A 72 -20.49 1.53 2.79
C SER A 72 -19.05 1.07 3.08
N ALA A 73 -18.78 -0.23 3.00
CA ALA A 73 -17.42 -0.79 3.00
C ALA A 73 -16.44 -0.16 2.00
N GLN A 74 -16.95 0.51 0.95
CA GLN A 74 -16.11 1.27 0.02
C GLN A 74 -15.38 2.45 0.71
N GLY A 75 -15.90 2.92 1.84
CA GLY A 75 -15.41 4.04 2.62
C GLY A 75 -16.20 5.34 2.39
N TYR A 76 -15.83 6.37 3.14
CA TYR A 76 -16.48 7.68 3.07
C TYR A 76 -16.34 8.31 1.66
N PRO A 77 -17.43 8.64 0.93
CA PRO A 77 -17.34 8.96 -0.49
C PRO A 77 -16.41 10.12 -0.88
N PRO A 78 -16.37 11.26 -0.15
CA PRO A 78 -15.41 12.32 -0.44
C PRO A 78 -13.95 11.86 -0.33
N LEU A 79 -13.63 11.04 0.68
CA LEU A 79 -12.29 10.52 0.88
C LEU A 79 -11.91 9.46 -0.17
N TYR A 80 -12.84 8.55 -0.48
CA TYR A 80 -12.67 7.59 -1.56
C TYR A 80 -12.38 8.28 -2.90
N THR A 81 -13.16 9.30 -3.24
CA THR A 81 -12.99 10.07 -4.49
C THR A 81 -11.62 10.74 -4.54
N LEU A 82 -11.20 11.36 -3.43
CA LEU A 82 -9.90 12.02 -3.31
C LEU A 82 -8.74 11.02 -3.46
N LEU A 83 -8.79 9.90 -2.73
CA LEU A 83 -7.74 8.89 -2.75
C LEU A 83 -7.65 8.19 -4.11
N LYS A 84 -8.79 7.87 -4.73
CA LYS A 84 -8.81 7.26 -6.07
C LYS A 84 -8.17 8.18 -7.10
N LYS A 85 -8.43 9.49 -7.00
CA LYS A 85 -7.77 10.50 -7.83
C LYS A 85 -6.27 10.58 -7.54
N LEU A 86 -5.89 10.67 -6.26
CA LEU A 86 -4.48 10.73 -5.83
C LEU A 86 -3.69 9.53 -6.38
N VAL A 87 -4.21 8.32 -6.24
CA VAL A 87 -3.59 7.09 -6.73
C VAL A 87 -3.44 7.12 -8.25
N ARG A 88 -4.52 7.40 -8.99
CA ARG A 88 -4.55 7.27 -10.45
C ARG A 88 -3.89 8.41 -11.20
N GLU A 89 -3.84 9.60 -10.61
CA GLU A 89 -3.32 10.79 -11.29
C GLU A 89 -1.94 11.20 -10.79
N VAL A 90 -1.64 10.93 -9.51
CA VAL A 90 -0.43 11.46 -8.85
C VAL A 90 0.55 10.35 -8.48
N HIS A 91 0.13 9.35 -7.70
CA HIS A 91 1.07 8.31 -7.22
C HIS A 91 1.45 7.32 -8.31
N HIS A 92 0.46 6.82 -9.06
CA HIS A 92 0.63 5.72 -10.01
C HIS A 92 -0.08 6.03 -11.34
N PRO A 93 0.38 7.05 -12.09
CA PRO A 93 -0.29 7.50 -13.31
C PRO A 93 -0.19 6.52 -14.49
N ASN A 94 0.68 5.51 -14.39
CA ASN A 94 1.07 4.61 -15.48
C ASN A 94 0.56 3.17 -15.33
N ILE A 95 -0.44 2.94 -14.45
CA ILE A 95 -1.06 1.60 -14.32
C ILE A 95 -1.69 1.18 -15.66
N PRO A 96 -1.35 0.00 -16.21
CA PRO A 96 -1.68 -0.34 -17.60
C PRO A 96 -3.09 -0.91 -17.80
N TYR A 97 -3.89 -1.07 -16.74
CA TYR A 97 -5.25 -1.62 -16.87
C TYR A 97 -6.16 -0.71 -17.70
N PRO A 98 -6.98 -1.25 -18.62
CA PRO A 98 -8.09 -0.52 -19.21
C PRO A 98 -9.04 -0.01 -18.13
N GLY A 99 -9.26 1.32 -18.06
CA GLY A 99 -10.09 1.93 -17.03
C GLY A 99 -9.38 2.15 -15.68
N GLY A 100 -8.10 1.81 -15.55
CA GLY A 100 -7.24 2.04 -14.38
C GLY A 100 -7.57 1.18 -13.15
N ALA A 101 -6.73 1.27 -12.12
CA ALA A 101 -6.98 0.60 -10.85
C ALA A 101 -8.17 1.20 -10.10
N ASP A 102 -8.72 0.40 -9.18
CA ASP A 102 -9.62 0.87 -8.13
C ASP A 102 -8.93 0.81 -6.77
N ILE A 103 -9.58 1.40 -5.76
CA ILE A 103 -9.14 1.36 -4.38
C ILE A 103 -10.24 0.84 -3.45
N ILE A 104 -9.85 0.40 -2.26
CA ILE A 104 -10.77 0.21 -1.14
C ILE A 104 -10.11 0.70 0.14
N LEU A 105 -10.86 1.44 0.96
CA LEU A 105 -10.35 1.98 2.21
C LEU A 105 -10.27 0.89 3.28
N ASP A 106 -9.26 1.00 4.14
CA ASP A 106 -9.02 0.06 5.24
C ASP A 106 -8.58 0.78 6.51
N SER A 107 -8.52 0.05 7.62
CA SER A 107 -8.12 0.56 8.93
C SER A 107 -6.59 0.60 9.11
N GLY A 108 -5.85 0.81 8.02
CA GLY A 108 -4.40 0.74 7.88
C GLY A 108 -3.89 -0.60 7.31
N SER A 109 -2.66 -0.62 6.79
CA SER A 109 -2.09 -1.78 6.07
C SER A 109 -2.22 -3.14 6.77
N SER A 110 -2.23 -3.20 8.11
CA SER A 110 -2.43 -4.48 8.82
C SER A 110 -3.84 -5.05 8.65
N ASP A 111 -4.85 -4.19 8.59
CA ASP A 111 -6.24 -4.58 8.28
C ASP A 111 -6.37 -4.93 6.79
N GLY A 112 -5.83 -4.08 5.91
CA GLY A 112 -5.79 -4.35 4.47
C GLY A 112 -5.13 -5.70 4.15
N LEU A 113 -3.96 -5.97 4.75
CA LEU A 113 -3.25 -7.24 4.59
C LEU A 113 -4.09 -8.45 5.04
N ASN A 114 -4.82 -8.31 6.15
CA ASN A 114 -5.65 -9.40 6.66
C ASN A 114 -6.77 -9.74 5.68
N LYS A 115 -7.44 -8.72 5.12
CA LYS A 115 -8.49 -8.90 4.10
C LYS A 115 -7.94 -9.53 2.82
N VAL A 116 -6.73 -9.14 2.40
CA VAL A 116 -6.06 -9.74 1.24
C VAL A 116 -5.71 -11.20 1.51
N PHE A 117 -5.21 -11.54 2.69
CA PHE A 117 -4.94 -12.95 3.04
C PHE A 117 -6.21 -13.77 3.24
N GLU A 118 -7.30 -13.17 3.69
CA GLU A 118 -8.61 -13.84 3.71
C GLU A 118 -9.11 -14.14 2.29
N LEU A 119 -8.91 -13.21 1.35
CA LEU A 119 -9.26 -13.40 -0.05
C LEU A 119 -8.43 -14.50 -0.74
N LEU A 120 -7.12 -14.55 -0.47
CA LEU A 120 -6.17 -15.34 -1.25
C LEU A 120 -5.90 -16.75 -0.70
N PHE A 121 -6.28 -17.03 0.55
CA PHE A 121 -5.91 -18.27 1.22
C PHE A 121 -7.05 -18.96 1.94
N ASN A 122 -7.11 -20.27 1.74
CA ASN A 122 -7.96 -21.16 2.53
C ASN A 122 -7.19 -21.66 3.77
N PRO A 123 -7.87 -21.81 4.92
CA PRO A 123 -7.27 -22.51 6.05
C PRO A 123 -7.00 -23.98 5.67
N TRP A 124 -5.93 -24.54 6.24
CA TRP A 124 -5.58 -25.95 6.10
C TRP A 124 -5.55 -26.61 7.49
N ASP A 125 -6.12 -27.79 7.63
CA ASP A 125 -6.12 -28.56 8.86
C ASP A 125 -5.35 -29.87 8.67
N GLN A 126 -4.34 -30.11 9.50
CA GLN A 126 -3.48 -31.29 9.38
C GLN A 126 -4.20 -32.63 9.58
N ASP A 127 -5.32 -32.61 10.33
CA ASP A 127 -6.07 -33.82 10.67
C ASP A 127 -7.16 -34.11 9.63
N LEU A 128 -7.55 -33.11 8.82
CA LEU A 128 -8.66 -33.21 7.85
C LEU A 128 -8.19 -33.13 6.39
N ASP A 129 -7.13 -32.39 6.12
CA ASP A 129 -6.71 -32.05 4.77
C ASP A 129 -5.42 -32.76 4.35
N ASP A 130 -5.37 -33.15 3.08
CA ASP A 130 -4.14 -33.69 2.49
C ASP A 130 -3.06 -32.60 2.43
N VAL A 131 -1.82 -32.94 2.83
CA VAL A 131 -0.67 -32.03 2.77
C VAL A 131 -0.46 -31.42 1.38
N ARG A 132 -0.82 -32.14 0.31
CA ARG A 132 -0.72 -31.68 -1.08
C ARG A 132 -1.64 -30.48 -1.37
N ASN A 133 -2.65 -30.25 -0.55
CA ASN A 133 -3.56 -29.12 -0.68
C ASN A 133 -3.12 -27.88 0.11
N ARG A 134 -2.12 -28.02 0.99
CA ARG A 134 -1.62 -26.93 1.83
C ARG A 134 -1.04 -25.81 0.97
N GLU A 135 -1.64 -24.63 1.10
CA GLU A 135 -1.24 -23.43 0.35
C GLU A 135 0.00 -22.77 0.95
N GLY A 136 0.68 -21.92 0.16
CA GLY A 136 1.95 -21.32 0.55
C GLY A 136 2.06 -19.83 0.27
N LEU A 137 2.65 -19.11 1.22
CA LEU A 137 3.05 -17.71 1.12
C LEU A 137 4.57 -17.62 0.95
N LEU A 138 5.00 -16.92 -0.10
CA LEU A 138 6.41 -16.54 -0.30
C LEU A 138 6.67 -15.26 0.49
N VAL A 139 7.78 -15.27 1.24
CA VAL A 139 8.25 -14.11 2.01
C VAL A 139 9.75 -13.94 1.87
N GLU A 140 10.21 -12.75 2.17
CA GLU A 140 11.63 -12.42 2.32
C GLU A 140 12.25 -13.15 3.55
N ASP A 141 13.52 -13.58 3.46
CA ASP A 141 14.22 -14.26 4.57
C ASP A 141 14.14 -13.51 5.91
N PHE A 142 14.20 -12.18 5.86
CA PHE A 142 13.91 -11.31 7.00
C PHE A 142 12.62 -10.55 6.71
N VAL A 143 11.54 -10.85 7.44
CA VAL A 143 10.21 -10.32 7.16
C VAL A 143 9.65 -9.54 8.34
N TYR A 144 8.84 -8.52 8.04
CA TYR A 144 7.97 -7.86 9.02
C TYR A 144 7.05 -8.90 9.68
N GLY A 145 7.00 -8.91 11.02
CA GLY A 145 6.34 -9.98 11.78
C GLY A 145 4.82 -10.17 11.52
N PRO A 146 4.01 -9.11 11.41
CA PRO A 146 2.55 -9.24 11.28
C PRO A 146 2.03 -10.12 10.14
N PRO A 147 2.55 -10.07 8.90
CA PRO A 147 2.19 -11.04 7.86
C PRO A 147 2.25 -12.49 8.34
N LEU A 148 3.33 -12.89 9.04
CA LEU A 148 3.47 -14.25 9.56
C LEU A 148 2.44 -14.58 10.63
N ASN A 149 2.12 -13.62 11.51
CA ASN A 149 1.12 -13.81 12.55
C ASN A 149 -0.29 -13.99 11.97
N GLN A 150 -0.59 -13.36 10.83
CA GLN A 150 -1.89 -13.47 10.18
C GLN A 150 -2.07 -14.80 9.41
N VAL A 151 -0.99 -15.38 8.87
CA VAL A 151 -1.09 -16.66 8.13
C VAL A 151 -0.92 -17.90 8.99
N ARG A 152 -0.27 -17.80 10.16
CA ARG A 152 -0.09 -18.92 11.09
C ARG A 152 -1.40 -19.63 11.46
N PRO A 153 -2.50 -18.92 11.80
CA PRO A 153 -3.79 -19.57 12.11
C PRO A 153 -4.41 -20.33 10.93
N LYS A 154 -4.05 -19.97 9.69
CA LYS A 154 -4.48 -20.68 8.46
C LYS A 154 -3.61 -21.90 8.16
N ASN A 155 -2.59 -22.18 8.98
CA ASN A 155 -1.60 -23.24 8.80
C ASN A 155 -0.98 -23.26 7.40
N LEU A 156 -0.68 -22.10 6.81
CA LEU A 156 -0.03 -22.05 5.49
C LEU A 156 1.42 -22.51 5.55
N ASN A 157 1.97 -22.89 4.40
CA ASN A 157 3.41 -23.01 4.22
C ASN A 157 4.01 -21.60 4.12
N ILE A 158 5.00 -21.30 4.97
CA ILE A 158 5.78 -20.07 4.87
C ILE A 158 7.08 -20.43 4.15
N VAL A 159 7.28 -19.86 2.97
CA VAL A 159 8.40 -20.18 2.08
C VAL A 159 9.30 -18.96 1.96
N SER A 160 10.51 -19.06 2.51
CA SER A 160 11.45 -17.95 2.49
C SER A 160 12.20 -17.88 1.16
N ILE A 161 12.42 -16.65 0.69
CA ILE A 161 13.21 -16.32 -0.48
C ILE A 161 14.44 -15.54 -0.04
N SER A 162 15.60 -15.99 -0.52
CA SER A 162 16.88 -15.36 -0.21
C SER A 162 16.96 -13.92 -0.68
N MET A 163 17.79 -13.15 0.02
CA MET A 163 17.91 -11.71 -0.17
C MET A 163 19.38 -11.30 -0.36
N ASP A 164 19.58 -10.18 -1.07
CA ASP A 164 20.82 -9.42 -1.10
C ASP A 164 20.61 -8.00 -0.56
N HIS A 165 21.55 -7.09 -0.85
CA HIS A 165 21.46 -5.69 -0.42
C HIS A 165 20.30 -4.90 -1.05
N GLU A 166 19.78 -5.32 -2.21
CA GLU A 166 18.56 -4.73 -2.77
C GLU A 166 17.31 -5.29 -2.09
N GLY A 167 17.35 -6.54 -1.63
CA GLY A 167 16.24 -7.23 -1.00
C GLY A 167 16.03 -8.59 -1.65
N LEU A 168 14.77 -8.98 -1.86
CA LEU A 168 14.39 -10.25 -2.46
C LEU A 168 15.16 -10.56 -3.76
N LEU A 169 15.74 -11.75 -3.85
CA LEU A 169 16.46 -12.23 -5.04
C LEU A 169 15.49 -12.80 -6.09
N ALA A 170 15.57 -12.26 -7.30
CA ALA A 170 14.85 -12.80 -8.45
C ALA A 170 15.48 -14.11 -8.97
N HIS A 171 16.82 -14.14 -9.07
CA HIS A 171 17.60 -15.25 -9.64
C HIS A 171 18.76 -15.68 -8.73
N GLY A 172 19.34 -16.85 -9.01
CA GLY A 172 20.42 -17.43 -8.22
C GLY A 172 19.93 -18.43 -7.17
N GLN A 173 20.85 -18.94 -6.34
CA GLN A 173 20.51 -19.90 -5.30
C GLN A 173 19.58 -19.30 -4.25
N GLY A 174 18.50 -20.01 -3.88
CA GLY A 174 17.51 -19.54 -2.90
C GLY A 174 16.59 -18.43 -3.40
N SER A 175 16.71 -18.04 -4.68
CA SER A 175 15.88 -17.00 -5.29
C SER A 175 14.45 -17.44 -5.57
N LEU A 176 13.59 -16.46 -5.83
CA LEU A 176 12.19 -16.66 -6.21
C LEU A 176 12.06 -17.64 -7.38
N PHE A 177 12.88 -17.47 -8.43
CA PHE A 177 12.84 -18.34 -9.60
C PHE A 177 13.20 -19.79 -9.26
N GLU A 178 14.29 -20.01 -8.52
CA GLU A 178 14.75 -21.37 -8.18
C GLU A 178 13.79 -22.08 -7.23
N VAL A 179 13.21 -21.36 -6.27
CA VAL A 179 12.21 -21.91 -5.33
C VAL A 179 10.94 -22.32 -6.06
N LEU A 180 10.41 -21.49 -6.96
CA LEU A 180 9.18 -21.79 -7.70
C LEU A 180 9.37 -22.89 -8.75
N LYS A 181 10.53 -22.90 -9.43
CA LYS A 181 10.85 -23.87 -10.47
C LYS A 181 11.05 -25.28 -9.91
N ASN A 182 11.71 -25.39 -8.76
CA ASN A 182 12.07 -26.67 -8.16
C ASN A 182 11.15 -27.03 -6.97
N TRP A 183 9.93 -26.48 -6.93
CA TRP A 183 8.99 -26.73 -5.84
C TRP A 183 8.68 -28.21 -5.70
N ASP A 184 8.86 -28.75 -4.49
CA ASP A 184 8.56 -30.14 -4.16
C ASP A 184 7.06 -30.29 -3.80
N PRO A 185 6.25 -30.97 -4.61
CA PRO A 185 4.82 -31.12 -4.35
C PRO A 185 4.51 -31.90 -3.06
N ALA A 186 5.47 -32.65 -2.51
CA ALA A 186 5.30 -33.31 -1.21
C ALA A 186 5.19 -32.30 -0.04
N LYS A 187 5.61 -31.05 -0.25
CA LYS A 187 5.50 -29.96 0.73
C LYS A 187 4.16 -29.22 0.66
N GLY A 188 3.32 -29.50 -0.34
CA GLY A 188 2.04 -28.83 -0.58
C GLY A 188 1.94 -28.18 -1.95
N LYS A 189 0.90 -27.38 -2.16
CA LYS A 189 0.72 -26.61 -3.40
C LYS A 189 1.91 -25.66 -3.57
N ARG A 190 2.31 -25.42 -4.82
CA ARG A 190 3.29 -24.39 -5.11
C ARG A 190 2.75 -23.04 -4.58
N PRO A 191 3.55 -22.28 -3.81
CA PRO A 191 3.12 -20.97 -3.32
C PRO A 191 2.64 -20.08 -4.46
N HIS A 192 1.51 -19.41 -4.23
CA HIS A 192 0.83 -18.58 -5.24
C HIS A 192 0.70 -17.12 -4.83
N VAL A 193 1.25 -16.74 -3.68
CA VAL A 193 1.27 -15.35 -3.19
C VAL A 193 2.67 -14.99 -2.72
N LEU A 194 3.14 -13.81 -3.12
CA LEU A 194 4.36 -13.19 -2.64
C LEU A 194 4.01 -11.96 -1.79
N TYR A 195 4.45 -11.92 -0.53
CA TYR A 195 4.47 -10.71 0.27
C TYR A 195 5.87 -10.09 0.23
N THR A 196 5.97 -8.81 -0.12
CA THR A 196 7.25 -8.08 -0.17
C THR A 196 7.06 -6.61 0.19
N ILE A 197 8.10 -6.03 0.82
CA ILE A 197 8.19 -4.59 1.11
C ILE A 197 9.28 -4.02 0.18
N PRO A 198 8.93 -3.50 -1.01
CA PRO A 198 9.91 -3.23 -2.06
C PRO A 198 10.75 -1.98 -1.81
N THR A 199 10.30 -1.08 -0.93
CA THR A 199 10.97 0.18 -0.61
C THR A 199 11.17 0.29 0.89
N GLY A 200 12.43 0.38 1.35
CA GLY A 200 12.72 0.51 2.77
C GLY A 200 12.30 -0.73 3.56
N GLN A 201 12.66 -1.91 3.03
CA GLN A 201 12.26 -3.22 3.52
C GLN A 201 12.40 -3.33 5.04
N ASN A 202 11.38 -3.83 5.75
CA ASN A 202 11.45 -4.00 7.20
C ASN A 202 11.84 -5.45 7.54
N PRO A 203 13.00 -5.73 8.17
CA PRO A 203 13.89 -4.79 8.88
C PRO A 203 15.18 -4.37 8.15
N THR A 204 15.46 -4.89 6.96
CA THR A 204 16.80 -4.78 6.33
C THR A 204 17.12 -3.41 5.73
N SER A 205 16.09 -2.57 5.55
CA SER A 205 16.10 -1.31 4.80
C SER A 205 16.46 -1.45 3.31
N GLY A 206 16.42 -2.67 2.77
CA GLY A 206 16.62 -2.93 1.34
C GLY A 206 15.63 -2.17 0.46
N VAL A 207 16.04 -1.87 -0.77
CA VAL A 207 15.21 -1.23 -1.79
C VAL A 207 15.40 -1.99 -3.09
N LEU A 208 14.32 -2.55 -3.62
CA LEU A 208 14.35 -3.23 -4.92
C LEU A 208 14.50 -2.18 -6.03
N SER A 209 15.55 -2.30 -6.84
CA SER A 209 15.71 -1.49 -8.05
C SER A 209 14.58 -1.73 -9.06
N PHE A 210 14.39 -0.81 -10.01
CA PHE A 210 13.41 -1.00 -11.09
C PHE A 210 13.66 -2.30 -11.86
N THR A 211 14.92 -2.61 -12.19
CA THR A 211 15.32 -3.86 -12.84
C THR A 211 14.92 -5.08 -12.02
N ARG A 212 15.22 -5.09 -10.71
CA ARG A 212 14.86 -6.20 -9.84
C ARG A 212 13.34 -6.39 -9.73
N ARG A 213 12.57 -5.29 -9.61
CA ARG A 213 11.10 -5.36 -9.60
C ARG A 213 10.56 -5.94 -10.92
N LYS A 214 11.14 -5.57 -12.06
CA LYS A 214 10.77 -6.15 -13.37
C LYS A 214 11.04 -7.66 -13.44
N GLU A 215 12.21 -8.11 -13.00
CA GLU A 215 12.55 -9.54 -12.95
C GLU A 215 11.59 -10.32 -12.04
N ILE A 216 11.32 -9.83 -10.83
CA ILE A 216 10.39 -10.44 -9.88
C ILE A 216 8.99 -10.54 -10.50
N TYR A 217 8.51 -9.46 -11.14
CA TYR A 217 7.21 -9.46 -11.79
C TYR A 217 7.13 -10.48 -12.92
N ASP A 218 8.14 -10.55 -13.79
CA ASP A 218 8.17 -11.49 -14.91
C ASP A 218 8.19 -12.96 -14.41
N ILE A 219 8.88 -13.23 -13.30
CA ILE A 219 8.84 -14.54 -12.61
C ILE A 219 7.44 -14.81 -12.06
N CYS A 220 6.85 -13.85 -11.34
CA CYS A 220 5.49 -14.00 -10.79
C CYS A 220 4.47 -14.23 -11.90
N SER A 221 4.60 -13.54 -13.04
CA SER A 221 3.78 -13.76 -14.23
C SER A 221 3.91 -15.18 -14.76
N ARG A 222 5.15 -15.65 -14.95
CA ARG A 222 5.44 -17.00 -15.45
C ARG A 222 4.89 -18.12 -14.55
N PHE A 223 4.92 -17.92 -13.24
CA PHE A 223 4.53 -18.94 -12.26
C PHE A 223 3.14 -18.72 -11.65
N ASP A 224 2.39 -17.74 -12.16
CA ASP A 224 1.07 -17.36 -11.67
C ASP A 224 1.02 -17.07 -10.17
N VAL A 225 1.85 -16.13 -9.74
CA VAL A 225 1.95 -15.66 -8.35
C VAL A 225 1.34 -14.26 -8.23
N VAL A 226 0.48 -14.05 -7.24
CA VAL A 226 -0.06 -12.74 -6.84
C VAL A 226 0.98 -12.01 -6.01
N ILE A 227 1.20 -10.72 -6.28
CA ILE A 227 2.14 -9.87 -5.54
C ILE A 227 1.35 -9.01 -4.56
N VAL A 228 1.55 -9.21 -3.27
CA VAL A 228 1.09 -8.34 -2.19
C VAL A 228 2.24 -7.36 -1.87
N GLU A 229 2.12 -6.15 -2.40
CA GLU A 229 3.10 -5.08 -2.25
C GLU A 229 2.73 -4.22 -1.02
N ASP A 230 3.45 -4.37 0.10
CA ASP A 230 3.25 -3.57 1.31
C ASP A 230 4.28 -2.46 1.37
N ASP A 231 3.88 -1.22 1.07
CA ASP A 231 4.85 -0.16 0.78
C ASP A 231 4.55 1.15 1.53
N PRO A 232 4.58 1.13 2.88
CA PRO A 232 4.26 2.28 3.72
C PRO A 232 5.34 3.38 3.68
N TYR A 233 6.45 3.15 2.97
CA TYR A 233 7.61 4.05 2.94
C TYR A 233 7.91 4.62 1.54
N TRP A 234 7.13 4.25 0.51
CA TRP A 234 7.40 4.63 -0.87
C TRP A 234 7.60 6.14 -1.06
N ASN A 235 6.65 6.93 -0.55
CA ASN A 235 6.67 8.39 -0.63
C ASN A 235 7.59 9.06 0.41
N LEU A 236 8.26 8.26 1.25
CA LEU A 236 9.28 8.72 2.20
C LEU A 236 10.70 8.39 1.70
N TYR A 237 10.82 7.68 0.58
CA TYR A 237 12.10 7.37 -0.03
C TYR A 237 12.69 8.61 -0.71
N TYR A 238 13.98 8.83 -0.48
CA TYR A 238 14.71 9.91 -1.15
C TYR A 238 15.46 9.34 -2.36
N PRO A 239 15.21 9.85 -3.59
CA PRO A 239 15.94 9.41 -4.79
C PRO A 239 17.45 9.54 -4.69
N SER A 240 17.95 10.46 -3.85
CA SER A 240 19.38 10.64 -3.57
C SER A 240 19.98 9.56 -2.65
N ALA A 241 19.17 8.70 -2.04
CA ALA A 241 19.61 7.72 -1.05
C ALA A 241 20.70 6.76 -1.57
N PRO A 242 20.66 6.23 -2.81
CA PRO A 242 21.74 5.38 -3.33
C PRO A 242 23.08 6.15 -3.42
N VAL A 243 23.06 7.39 -3.89
CA VAL A 243 24.28 8.22 -3.97
C VAL A 243 24.81 8.53 -2.56
N MET A 244 23.92 8.86 -1.63
CA MET A 244 24.28 9.15 -0.24
C MET A 244 24.78 7.92 0.52
N SER A 245 24.25 6.72 0.25
CA SER A 245 24.69 5.49 0.92
C SER A 245 26.16 5.19 0.61
N ARG A 246 26.64 5.51 -0.60
CA ARG A 246 28.07 5.41 -0.94
C ARG A 246 28.93 6.27 0.00
N ARG A 247 28.49 7.48 0.30
CA ARG A 247 29.20 8.42 1.18
C ARG A 247 29.29 7.91 2.63
N TYR A 248 28.22 7.33 3.15
CA TYR A 248 28.13 6.97 4.57
C TYR A 248 28.48 5.52 4.88
N ARG A 249 28.22 4.58 3.97
CA ARG A 249 28.43 3.13 4.17
C ARG A 249 29.64 2.58 3.41
N GLY A 250 30.25 3.37 2.53
CA GLY A 250 31.40 2.94 1.72
C GLY A 250 31.09 1.89 0.64
N THR A 251 29.83 1.45 0.53
CA THR A 251 29.37 0.50 -0.48
C THR A 251 28.71 1.25 -1.62
N SER A 252 29.16 1.01 -2.85
CA SER A 252 28.45 1.49 -4.04
C SER A 252 27.05 0.86 -4.11
N PRO A 253 26.03 1.62 -4.55
CA PRO A 253 24.77 1.02 -4.98
C PRO A 253 25.01 -0.09 -6.00
N SER A 254 24.10 -1.04 -6.07
CA SER A 254 24.05 -2.00 -7.17
C SER A 254 24.04 -1.25 -8.52
N SER A 255 24.64 -1.85 -9.54
CA SER A 255 24.62 -1.34 -10.92
C SER A 255 23.21 -1.27 -11.52
N ASN A 256 22.19 -1.81 -10.84
CA ASN A 256 20.79 -1.73 -11.25
C ASN A 256 20.15 -0.36 -10.97
N PHE A 257 20.79 0.50 -10.18
CA PHE A 257 20.33 1.86 -9.96
C PHE A 257 20.94 2.81 -10.99
N PRO A 258 20.16 3.78 -11.53
CA PRO A 258 20.71 4.86 -12.34
C PRO A 258 21.82 5.62 -11.62
N GLU A 259 22.85 6.04 -12.35
CA GLU A 259 23.91 6.90 -11.80
C GLU A 259 23.42 8.33 -11.54
N ASP A 260 22.48 8.80 -12.36
CA ASP A 260 21.85 10.11 -12.22
C ASP A 260 20.76 10.05 -11.13
N PRO A 261 20.90 10.77 -10.00
CA PRO A 261 19.87 10.82 -8.96
C PRO A 261 18.58 11.53 -9.40
N SER A 262 18.59 12.21 -10.56
CA SER A 262 17.42 12.86 -11.16
C SER A 262 16.78 12.06 -12.30
N HIS A 263 17.15 10.77 -12.43
CA HIS A 263 16.54 9.84 -13.38
C HIS A 263 15.02 9.80 -13.22
N ASN A 264 14.29 10.10 -14.29
CA ASN A 264 12.83 10.11 -14.30
C ASN A 264 12.29 8.73 -14.68
N TYR A 265 11.93 7.91 -13.68
CA TYR A 265 11.43 6.56 -13.94
C TYR A 265 10.12 6.54 -14.75
N CYS A 266 9.26 7.56 -14.59
CA CYS A 266 7.99 7.61 -15.31
C CYS A 266 8.18 7.72 -16.83
N THR A 267 9.09 8.56 -17.29
CA THR A 267 9.29 8.83 -18.73
C THR A 267 10.47 8.03 -19.31
N GLU A 268 11.54 7.83 -18.55
CA GLU A 268 12.76 7.17 -19.04
C GLU A 268 12.69 5.64 -18.89
N SER A 269 12.12 5.12 -17.79
CA SER A 269 12.01 3.67 -17.57
C SER A 269 10.68 3.10 -18.06
N LEU A 270 9.55 3.66 -17.61
CA LEU A 270 8.22 3.16 -17.96
C LEU A 270 7.77 3.59 -19.36
N LYS A 271 8.40 4.61 -19.95
CA LYS A 271 7.95 5.28 -21.19
C LYS A 271 6.49 5.75 -21.10
N GLY A 272 6.06 6.13 -19.89
CA GLY A 272 4.72 6.59 -19.58
C GLY A 272 4.62 8.10 -19.47
N ARG A 273 3.56 8.58 -18.81
CA ARG A 273 3.36 10.00 -18.51
C ARG A 273 4.01 10.39 -17.18
N PRO A 274 4.54 11.62 -17.05
CA PRO A 274 5.00 12.14 -15.78
C PRO A 274 3.82 12.40 -14.83
N THR A 275 4.11 12.42 -13.54
CA THR A 275 3.17 12.75 -12.45
C THR A 275 2.88 14.26 -12.36
N GLY A 276 3.77 15.08 -12.94
CA GLY A 276 3.78 16.54 -12.75
C GLY A 276 4.56 16.99 -11.50
N TYR A 277 5.08 16.04 -10.72
CA TYR A 277 5.89 16.31 -9.53
C TYR A 277 7.26 15.64 -9.68
N LYS A 278 8.32 16.46 -9.84
CA LYS A 278 9.69 15.97 -10.04
C LYS A 278 10.09 14.90 -9.01
N PHE A 279 9.78 15.12 -7.73
CA PHE A 279 10.06 14.16 -6.67
C PHE A 279 9.46 12.78 -6.93
N LEU A 280 8.18 12.72 -7.34
CA LEU A 280 7.50 11.45 -7.60
C LEU A 280 8.00 10.78 -8.88
N ASP A 281 8.35 11.56 -9.90
CA ASP A 281 8.92 11.07 -11.14
C ASP A 281 10.29 10.39 -10.94
N GLU A 282 11.04 10.80 -9.92
CA GLU A 282 12.34 10.25 -9.51
C GLU A 282 12.21 9.02 -8.58
N LEU A 283 11.00 8.69 -8.10
CA LEU A 283 10.78 7.49 -7.27
C LEU A 283 10.75 6.21 -8.13
N ILE A 284 11.31 5.14 -7.58
CA ILE A 284 11.25 3.81 -8.21
C ILE A 284 9.76 3.39 -8.29
N PRO A 285 9.24 3.04 -9.48
CA PRO A 285 7.83 2.73 -9.63
C PRO A 285 7.40 1.49 -8.84
N SER A 286 6.19 1.54 -8.27
CA SER A 286 5.48 0.36 -7.74
C SER A 286 5.30 -0.71 -8.83
N PHE A 287 5.18 -1.98 -8.41
CA PHE A 287 4.80 -3.08 -9.30
C PHE A 287 3.50 -2.78 -10.10
N LEU A 288 2.55 -2.01 -9.53
CA LEU A 288 1.33 -1.58 -10.21
C LEU A 288 1.60 -0.84 -11.53
N SER A 289 2.73 -0.13 -11.64
CA SER A 289 3.04 0.72 -12.80
C SER A 289 3.36 -0.08 -14.06
N PHE A 290 3.54 -1.39 -13.95
CA PHE A 290 3.76 -2.29 -15.06
C PHE A 290 3.03 -3.63 -14.87
N ASP A 291 1.98 -3.65 -14.05
CA ASP A 291 1.15 -4.82 -13.82
C ASP A 291 0.18 -5.03 -14.99
N THR A 292 0.63 -5.75 -16.02
CA THR A 292 -0.20 -6.10 -17.17
C THR A 292 -1.24 -7.18 -16.88
N ASP A 293 -1.04 -7.96 -15.81
CA ASP A 293 -1.83 -9.17 -15.54
C ASP A 293 -2.93 -8.93 -14.49
N GLY A 294 -2.89 -7.79 -13.79
CA GLY A 294 -3.79 -7.51 -12.67
C GLY A 294 -3.43 -8.30 -11.41
N ARG A 295 -2.17 -8.74 -11.27
CA ARG A 295 -1.71 -9.63 -10.19
C ARG A 295 -1.17 -8.89 -8.96
N VAL A 296 -1.08 -7.57 -9.01
CA VAL A 296 -0.53 -6.75 -7.92
C VAL A 296 -1.66 -6.22 -7.05
N ILE A 297 -1.53 -6.44 -5.75
CA ILE A 297 -2.37 -5.89 -4.70
C ILE A 297 -1.47 -5.04 -3.80
N ARG A 298 -1.60 -3.72 -3.91
CA ARG A 298 -0.77 -2.78 -3.15
C ARG A 298 -1.48 -2.33 -1.89
N LEU A 299 -0.74 -2.28 -0.79
CA LEU A 299 -1.18 -1.73 0.50
C LEU A 299 -0.49 -0.39 0.75
N ASP A 300 -1.30 0.65 0.93
CA ASP A 300 -0.86 1.99 1.32
C ASP A 300 -1.48 2.39 2.66
N SER A 301 -0.83 3.31 3.37
CA SER A 301 -1.28 3.74 4.70
C SER A 301 -0.85 5.15 5.04
N PHE A 302 -1.70 5.85 5.79
CA PHE A 302 -1.36 7.14 6.37
C PHE A 302 -0.52 7.03 7.65
N SER A 303 -0.22 5.82 8.11
CA SER A 303 0.43 5.60 9.40
C SER A 303 1.86 6.15 9.49
N LYS A 304 2.54 6.32 8.36
CA LYS A 304 3.92 6.82 8.28
C LYS A 304 4.03 8.20 7.64
N SER A 305 2.96 8.70 7.05
CA SER A 305 2.92 9.98 6.33
C SER A 305 2.08 11.06 7.03
N ILE A 306 1.01 10.67 7.76
CA ILE A 306 0.18 11.60 8.55
C ILE A 306 0.25 11.25 10.03
N ALA A 307 -0.41 10.16 10.44
CA ALA A 307 -0.38 9.69 11.82
C ALA A 307 -0.86 8.23 11.93
N PRO A 308 -0.17 7.37 12.70
CA PRO A 308 -0.59 5.98 12.91
C PRO A 308 -1.91 5.85 13.69
N GLY A 309 -2.23 6.85 14.52
CA GLY A 309 -3.46 6.89 15.31
C GLY A 309 -4.75 7.04 14.49
N CYS A 310 -4.66 7.53 13.24
CA CYS A 310 -5.82 7.68 12.36
C CYS A 310 -6.42 6.33 11.93
N ARG A 311 -5.62 5.25 11.99
CA ARG A 311 -6.05 3.90 11.54
C ARG A 311 -6.69 3.95 10.15
N LEU A 312 -5.98 4.57 9.20
CA LEU A 312 -6.49 4.82 7.85
C LEU A 312 -5.47 4.39 6.81
N GLY A 313 -5.91 3.59 5.85
CA GLY A 313 -5.14 3.15 4.70
C GLY A 313 -6.05 2.79 3.53
N TRP A 314 -5.46 2.23 2.49
CA TRP A 314 -6.21 1.73 1.34
C TRP A 314 -5.44 0.63 0.61
N ILE A 315 -6.20 -0.26 -0.03
CA ILE A 315 -5.69 -1.22 -1.01
C ILE A 315 -5.88 -0.62 -2.40
N THR A 316 -4.89 -0.75 -3.27
CA THR A 316 -4.98 -0.46 -4.71
C THR A 316 -4.79 -1.75 -5.51
N ALA A 317 -5.75 -2.09 -6.38
CA ALA A 317 -5.67 -3.29 -7.23
C ALA A 317 -6.55 -3.15 -8.48
N GLN A 318 -6.55 -4.18 -9.34
CA GLN A 318 -7.53 -4.27 -10.42
C GLN A 318 -8.98 -4.31 -9.86
N PRO A 319 -9.98 -3.74 -10.55
CA PRO A 319 -11.34 -3.57 -10.01
C PRO A 319 -12.00 -4.87 -9.50
N ALA A 320 -11.79 -6.00 -10.18
CA ALA A 320 -12.37 -7.28 -9.78
C ALA A 320 -11.84 -7.79 -8.43
N VAL A 321 -10.58 -7.47 -8.08
CA VAL A 321 -10.00 -7.79 -6.78
C VAL A 321 -10.60 -6.89 -5.71
N CYS A 322 -10.69 -5.57 -5.97
CA CYS A 322 -11.33 -4.63 -5.05
C CYS A 322 -12.78 -5.02 -4.73
N GLU A 323 -13.52 -5.55 -5.70
CA GLU A 323 -14.88 -6.05 -5.49
C GLU A 323 -14.94 -7.24 -4.51
N GLN A 324 -13.94 -8.15 -4.53
CA GLN A 324 -13.92 -9.24 -3.55
C GLN A 324 -13.48 -8.77 -2.17
N VAL A 325 -12.50 -7.86 -2.11
CA VAL A 325 -12.10 -7.23 -0.84
C VAL A 325 -13.25 -6.44 -0.24
N PHE A 326 -14.09 -5.79 -1.06
CA PHE A 326 -15.31 -5.12 -0.63
C PHE A 326 -16.23 -6.05 0.13
N LYS A 327 -16.49 -7.25 -0.37
CA LYS A 327 -17.36 -8.23 0.29
C LYS A 327 -16.83 -8.63 1.67
N ILE A 328 -15.53 -8.92 1.76
CA ILE A 328 -14.87 -9.22 3.04
C ILE A 328 -14.97 -8.02 3.98
N THR A 329 -14.78 -6.81 3.46
CA THR A 329 -14.82 -5.57 4.24
C THR A 329 -16.22 -5.28 4.78
N ASP A 330 -17.27 -5.49 3.98
CA ASP A 330 -18.67 -5.28 4.36
C ASP A 330 -19.10 -6.18 5.52
N ASP A 331 -18.61 -7.42 5.54
CA ASP A 331 -18.92 -8.40 6.58
C ASP A 331 -18.01 -8.32 7.82
N THR A 332 -16.91 -7.55 7.77
CA THR A 332 -15.92 -7.47 8.86
C THR A 332 -15.85 -6.09 9.50
N THR A 333 -15.06 -5.19 8.94
CA THR A 333 -14.77 -3.88 9.52
C THR A 333 -15.71 -2.78 9.05
N GLN A 334 -16.52 -3.05 8.02
CA GLN A 334 -17.20 -2.03 7.23
C GLN A 334 -16.18 -0.96 6.77
N GLN A 335 -16.42 0.31 7.04
CA GLN A 335 -15.50 1.39 6.68
C GLN A 335 -14.58 1.80 7.84
N PRO A 336 -13.45 2.48 7.56
CA PRO A 336 -12.73 3.22 8.59
C PRO A 336 -13.64 4.21 9.33
N SER A 337 -13.24 4.58 10.54
CA SER A 337 -13.98 5.54 11.36
C SER A 337 -14.26 6.82 10.56
N GLY A 338 -15.52 7.27 10.52
CA GLY A 338 -15.85 8.52 9.85
C GLY A 338 -15.30 9.78 10.53
N PHE A 339 -14.72 9.66 11.73
CA PHE A 339 -13.93 10.73 12.34
C PHE A 339 -12.52 10.88 11.74
N ALA A 340 -11.98 9.83 11.13
CA ALA A 340 -10.58 9.72 10.73
C ALA A 340 -10.25 10.44 9.41
#